data_AF-A0A2N3CVJ3-F1
#
_entry.id   AF-A0A2N3CVJ3-F1
#
_cell.length_a   1.000
_cell.length_b   1.000
_cell.length_c   1.000
_cell.angle_alpha   90.00
_cell.angle_beta   90.00
_cell.angle_gamma   90.00
#
_symmetry.space_group_name_H-M   'P 1'
#
loop_
_entity.id
_entity.type
_entity.pdbx_description
1 polymer ?
#
loop_
_entity_poly.entity_id
_entity_poly.type
_entity_poly.pdbx_seq_one_letter_code
_entity_poly.pdbx_strand_id
1 'polypeptide(L)' 'MTAMPAMPQEQRAPQAAEREWLAAHNAARAEVGFAPLRWSNALARDAGDWASHLAERRTFQHTPDNLRGGQGENLWRG' A
#
# COMPACT_ATOMS: atom_id res chain seq x y z
N MET A 1 21.64 2.94 28.94
CA MET A 1 20.39 3.15 28.18
C MET A 1 19.94 1.79 27.70
N THR A 2 18.87 1.24 28.29
CA THR A 2 18.32 -0.06 27.88
C THR A 2 17.59 0.14 26.56
N ALA A 3 18.16 -0.40 25.48
CA ALA A 3 17.50 -0.40 24.17
C ALA A 3 16.20 -1.20 24.25
N MET A 4 15.09 -0.58 23.86
CA MET A 4 13.83 -1.31 23.69
C MET A 4 13.99 -2.29 22.52
N PRO A 5 13.46 -3.52 22.63
CA PRO A 5 13.50 -4.45 21.51
C PRO A 5 12.66 -3.86 20.36
N ALA A 6 13.24 -3.80 19.16
CA ALA A 6 12.50 -3.51 17.95
C ALA A 6 11.45 -4.61 17.76
N MET A 7 10.16 -4.26 17.81
CA MET A 7 9.13 -5.20 17.37
C MET A 7 9.33 -5.45 15.87
N PRO A 8 9.21 -6.70 15.38
CA PRO A 8 9.18 -6.96 13.96
C PRO A 8 8.00 -6.20 13.35
N GLN A 9 8.27 -5.11 12.61
CA GLN A 9 7.25 -4.28 11.96
C GLN A 9 6.52 -5.01 10.81
N GLU A 10 6.78 -6.29 10.57
CA GLU A 10 6.34 -7.01 9.37
C GLU A 10 4.87 -7.45 9.40
N GLN A 11 4.17 -7.47 10.53
CA GLN A 11 2.86 -8.12 10.64
C GLN A 11 1.80 -7.29 11.38
N ARG A 12 1.58 -6.03 10.97
CA ARG A 12 0.36 -5.32 11.35
C ARG A 12 -0.84 -5.95 10.63
N ALA A 13 -1.95 -6.14 11.33
CA ALA A 13 -3.22 -6.45 10.68
C ALA A 13 -3.70 -5.24 9.87
N PRO A 14 -4.30 -5.44 8.69
CA PRO A 14 -4.84 -4.33 7.91
C PRO A 14 -5.94 -3.62 8.70
N GLN A 15 -5.97 -2.29 8.64
CA GLN A 15 -7.01 -1.45 9.20
C GLN A 15 -8.36 -1.64 8.47
N ALA A 16 -9.44 -1.07 8.99
CA ALA A 16 -10.77 -1.22 8.38
C ALA A 16 -10.81 -0.80 6.90
N ALA A 17 -10.31 0.40 6.58
CA ALA A 17 -10.22 0.89 5.21
C ALA A 17 -9.34 -0.01 4.32
N GLU A 18 -8.19 -0.47 4.83
CA GLU A 18 -7.28 -1.36 4.09
C GLU A 18 -7.97 -2.70 3.72
N ARG A 19 -8.80 -3.23 4.64
CA ARG A 19 -9.62 -4.44 4.37
C ARG A 19 -10.68 -4.19 3.32
N GLU A 20 -11.36 -3.05 3.37
CA GLU A 20 -12.37 -2.65 2.38
C GLU A 20 -11.75 -2.52 0.98
N TRP A 21 -10.58 -1.87 0.88
CA TRP A 21 -9.86 -1.74 -0.38
C TRP A 21 -9.47 -3.11 -0.94
N LEU A 22 -8.90 -4.00 -0.12
CA LEU A 22 -8.55 -5.35 -0.56
C LEU A 22 -9.78 -6.16 -0.99
N ALA A 23 -10.88 -6.06 -0.26
CA ALA A 23 -12.12 -6.75 -0.59
C ALA A 23 -12.68 -6.28 -1.93
N ALA A 24 -12.72 -4.97 -2.18
CA ALA A 24 -13.18 -4.40 -3.45
C ALA A 24 -12.31 -4.87 -4.64
N HIS A 25 -10.98 -4.89 -4.49
CA HIS A 25 -10.09 -5.41 -5.53
C HIS A 25 -10.31 -6.90 -5.78
N ASN A 26 -10.48 -7.70 -4.72
CA ASN A 26 -10.68 -9.14 -4.85
C ASN A 26 -12.05 -9.48 -5.46
N ALA A 27 -13.09 -8.68 -5.19
CA ALA A 27 -14.38 -8.80 -5.87
C ALA A 27 -14.22 -8.56 -7.38
N ALA A 28 -13.60 -7.45 -7.79
CA ALA A 28 -13.35 -7.14 -9.20
C ALA A 28 -12.50 -8.21 -9.90
N ARG A 29 -11.50 -8.77 -9.22
CA ARG A 29 -10.68 -9.87 -9.78
C ARG A 29 -11.47 -11.15 -9.97
N ALA A 30 -12.40 -11.46 -9.06
CA ALA A 30 -13.26 -12.63 -9.17
C ALA A 30 -14.20 -12.54 -10.38
N GLU A 31 -14.73 -11.35 -10.69
CA GLU A 31 -15.61 -11.12 -11.85
C GLU A 31 -14.96 -11.50 -13.19
N VAL A 32 -13.64 -11.38 -13.29
CA VAL A 32 -12.86 -11.73 -14.49
C VAL A 32 -12.02 -13.01 -14.33
N GLY A 33 -12.28 -13.80 -13.28
CA GLY A 33 -11.70 -15.14 -13.09
C GLY A 33 -10.26 -15.17 -12.57
N PHE A 34 -9.75 -14.09 -11.97
CA PHE A 34 -8.41 -14.05 -11.38
C PHE A 34 -8.41 -14.41 -9.88
N ALA A 35 -7.32 -15.03 -9.43
CA ALA A 35 -7.10 -15.37 -8.02
C ALA A 35 -7.03 -14.12 -7.12
N PRO A 36 -7.49 -14.20 -5.85
CA PRO A 36 -7.48 -13.07 -4.93
C PRO A 36 -6.05 -12.65 -4.55
N LEU A 37 -5.88 -11.36 -4.28
CA LEU A 37 -4.68 -10.77 -3.70
C LEU A 37 -4.66 -10.97 -2.18
N ARG A 38 -3.45 -10.90 -1.63
CA ARG A 38 -3.20 -10.82 -0.18
C ARG A 38 -2.64 -9.45 0.17
N TRP A 39 -3.00 -8.95 1.34
CA TRP A 39 -2.41 -7.72 1.88
C TRP A 39 -0.89 -7.88 2.09
N SER A 40 -0.14 -6.80 1.84
CA SER A 40 1.29 -6.71 2.12
C SER A 40 1.57 -5.44 2.90
N ASN A 41 2.12 -5.59 4.11
CA ASN A 41 2.50 -4.44 4.94
C ASN A 41 3.64 -3.62 4.32
N ALA A 42 4.51 -4.25 3.52
CA ALA A 42 5.56 -3.55 2.79
C ALA A 42 4.96 -2.63 1.71
N LEU A 43 4.04 -3.15 0.89
CA LEU A 43 3.33 -2.34 -0.12
C LEU A 43 2.53 -1.21 0.52
N ALA A 44 1.86 -1.49 1.64
CA ALA A 44 1.09 -0.48 2.36
C ALA A 44 1.98 0.66 2.91
N ARG A 45 3.16 0.32 3.42
CA ARG A 45 4.15 1.29 3.87
C ARG A 45 4.63 2.16 2.70
N ASP A 46 5.07 1.54 1.61
CA ASP A 46 5.62 2.26 0.47
C ASP A 46 4.55 3.17 -0.18
N ALA A 47 3.30 2.70 -0.30
CA ALA A 47 2.17 3.50 -0.77
C ALA A 47 1.86 4.67 0.17
N GLY A 48 1.93 4.47 1.49
CA GLY A 48 1.73 5.53 2.49
C GLY A 48 2.82 6.60 2.47
N ASP A 49 4.07 6.18 2.31
CA ASP A 49 5.23 7.08 2.16
C ASP A 49 5.06 7.95 0.90
N TRP A 50 4.66 7.36 -0.23
CA TRP A 50 4.43 8.12 -1.47
C TRP A 50 3.20 9.02 -1.42
N ALA A 51 2.09 8.57 -0.83
CA ALA A 51 0.90 9.41 -0.64
C ALA A 51 1.22 10.67 0.18
N SER A 52 2.01 10.52 1.26
CA SER A 52 2.47 11.64 2.09
C SER A 52 3.33 12.60 1.28
N HIS A 53 4.27 12.08 0.49
CA HIS A 53 5.10 12.86 -0.42
C HIS A 53 4.30 13.68 -1.43
N LEU A 54 3.28 13.09 -2.05
CA LEU A 54 2.39 13.77 -3.00
C LEU A 54 1.56 14.87 -2.32
N ALA A 55 1.08 14.62 -1.09
CA ALA A 55 0.33 15.59 -0.31
C ALA A 55 1.18 16.81 0.06
N GLU A 56 2.39 16.58 0.57
CA GLU A 56 3.35 17.64 0.95
C GLU A 56 3.73 18.52 -0.24
N ARG A 57 4.00 17.90 -1.39
CA ARG A 57 4.42 18.61 -2.61
C ARG A 57 3.26 19.15 -3.43
N ARG A 58 2.02 18.79 -3.07
CA ARG A 58 0.80 19.10 -3.83
C ARG A 58 0.83 18.60 -5.28
N THR A 59 1.65 17.59 -5.56
CA THR A 59 1.74 16.97 -6.89
C THR A 59 0.81 15.77 -6.98
N PHE A 60 0.53 15.30 -8.20
CA PHE A 60 -0.23 14.08 -8.44
C PHE A 60 0.44 13.32 -9.58
N GLN A 61 1.43 12.51 -9.21
CA GLN A 61 2.25 11.79 -10.17
C GLN A 61 2.69 10.45 -9.62
N HIS A 62 2.91 9.53 -10.54
CA HIS A 62 3.43 8.21 -10.30
C HIS A 62 4.83 8.24 -9.67
N THR A 63 5.14 7.26 -8.81
CA THR A 63 6.49 7.05 -8.26
C THR A 63 7.50 6.87 -9.40
N PRO A 64 8.69 7.52 -9.39
CA PRO A 64 9.72 7.24 -10.38
C PRO A 64 10.07 5.75 -10.43
N ASP A 65 10.26 5.18 -11.62
CA ASP A 65 10.41 3.71 -11.78
C ASP A 65 11.60 3.13 -11.01
N ASN A 66 12.68 3.90 -10.89
CA ASN A 66 13.87 3.53 -10.10
C ASN A 66 13.60 3.48 -8.59
N LEU A 67 12.54 4.13 -8.11
CA LEU A 67 12.12 4.11 -6.70
C LEU A 67 10.93 3.17 -6.45
N ARG A 68 10.21 2.80 -7.50
CA ARG A 68 9.00 1.96 -7.45
C ARG A 68 9.28 0.50 -7.06
N GLY A 69 10.52 0.03 -7.20
CA GLY A 69 10.90 -1.34 -6.82
C GLY A 69 10.14 -2.44 -7.58
N GLY A 70 9.71 -2.16 -8.82
CA GLY A 70 8.94 -3.10 -9.65
C GLY A 70 7.48 -3.30 -9.25
N GLN A 71 6.97 -2.52 -8.29
CA GLN A 71 5.57 -2.59 -7.87
C GLN A 71 4.64 -1.97 -8.92
N GLY A 72 3.40 -2.45 -9.03
CA GLY A 72 2.34 -1.72 -9.74
C GLY A 72 1.79 -0.58 -8.85
N GLU A 73 1.23 0.47 -9.44
CA GLU A 73 0.68 1.61 -8.69
C GLU A 73 -0.55 2.21 -9.36
N ASN A 74 -1.58 2.47 -8.55
CA ASN A 74 -2.71 3.30 -8.91
C ASN A 74 -2.75 4.50 -7.95
N LEU A 75 -3.14 5.68 -8.45
CA LEU A 75 -3.28 6.91 -7.66
C LEU A 75 -4.71 7.43 -7.73
N TRP A 76 -5.17 8.03 -6.63
CA TRP A 76 -6.46 8.71 -6.57
C TRP A 76 -6.38 9.94 -5.65
N ARG A 77 -7.09 11.02 -6.00
CA ARG A 77 -7.27 12.23 -5.20
C ARG A 77 -8.61 12.88 -5.55
N GLY A 78 -9.48 13.06 -4.55
CA GLY A 78 -10.65 13.93 -4.62
C GLY A 78 -11.85 13.31 -5.31
#